data_AF-C5Y406-F1
#
_entry.id   AF-C5Y406-F1
#
_cell.length_a   1.000
_cell.length_b   1.000
_cell.length_c   1.000
_cell.angle_alpha   90.00
_cell.angle_beta   90.00
_cell.angle_gamma   90.00
#
_symmetry.space_group_name_H-M   'P 1'
#
loop_
_entity.id
_entity.type
_entity.pdbx_description
1 polymer ?
#
loop_
_entity_poly.entity_id
_entity_poly.type
_entity_poly.pdbx_seq_one_letter_code
_entity_poly.pdbx_strand_id
1 'polypeptide(L)'
;MAGRKILLLLLLCAMDRVAVVVLAVAGQQGADPRALPAEWATAIKYKATMDVKTRQAFDGVVAAAPAEKRSEAVEAVLQQQLNMDVSLGKATASGDENNFVSVAGAYEKAADAVIAASPANKLGTMAFAFNGVVAPDPGRCTAAAAADKPFCETYAKTEKAFAGVIATGDSPRTRLGFTDVVLKQRLATDAAINKAYAEGDKDKIAKILAAYAQAADAVAAAAPPEKLRVMEQTFSAVAAAAHQPAAAAKA
;
A
#
# COMPACT_ATOMS: atom_id res chain seq x y z
N MET A 1 30.93 -20.67 53.88
CA MET A 1 29.49 -20.98 53.78
C MET A 1 28.55 -19.77 53.90
N ALA A 2 29.03 -18.52 53.81
CA ALA A 2 28.18 -17.32 53.89
C ALA A 2 27.74 -16.74 52.53
N GLY A 3 28.55 -16.87 51.47
CA GLY A 3 28.25 -16.27 50.16
C GLY A 3 27.10 -16.91 49.37
N ARG A 4 26.83 -18.21 49.58
CA ARG A 4 25.78 -18.93 48.83
C ARG A 4 24.37 -18.65 49.35
N LYS A 5 24.22 -18.23 50.61
CA LYS A 5 22.93 -17.85 51.22
C LYS A 5 22.52 -16.42 50.84
N ILE A 6 23.47 -15.50 50.69
CA ILE A 6 23.21 -14.10 50.29
C ILE A 6 22.76 -14.02 48.83
N LEU A 7 23.34 -14.85 47.94
CA LEU A 7 22.94 -14.90 46.53
C LEU A 7 21.52 -15.45 46.34
N LEU A 8 21.09 -16.43 47.16
CA LEU A 8 19.73 -16.97 47.10
C LEU A 8 18.68 -15.97 47.61
N LEU A 9 18.99 -15.19 48.65
CA LEU A 9 18.11 -14.13 49.18
C LEU A 9 17.93 -12.96 48.19
N LEU A 10 18.99 -12.59 47.45
CA LEU A 10 18.89 -11.56 46.41
C LEU A 10 18.08 -12.01 45.19
N LEU A 11 18.18 -13.30 44.80
CA LEU A 11 17.36 -13.87 43.73
C LEU A 11 15.87 -13.97 44.11
N LEU A 12 15.56 -14.31 45.37
CA LEU A 12 14.17 -14.35 45.86
C LEU A 12 13.54 -12.95 45.95
N CYS A 13 14.28 -11.93 46.40
CA CYS A 13 13.77 -10.55 46.44
C CYS A 13 13.56 -9.91 45.05
N ALA A 14 14.28 -10.38 44.02
CA ALA A 14 14.08 -9.91 42.65
C ALA A 14 12.83 -10.53 41.99
N MET A 15 12.47 -11.76 42.35
CA MET A 15 11.27 -12.41 41.80
C MET A 15 9.97 -11.85 42.41
N ASP A 16 9.97 -11.44 43.68
CA ASP A 16 8.80 -10.78 44.29
C ASP A 16 8.50 -9.41 43.68
N ARG A 17 9.53 -8.63 43.29
CA ARG A 17 9.33 -7.33 42.66
C ARG A 17 8.89 -7.44 41.19
N VAL A 18 9.31 -8.49 40.47
CA VAL A 18 8.83 -8.75 39.11
C VAL A 18 7.38 -9.25 39.13
N ALA A 19 6.98 -10.07 40.11
CA ALA A 19 5.61 -10.51 40.25
C ALA A 19 4.65 -9.35 40.59
N VAL A 20 5.06 -8.40 41.44
CA VAL A 20 4.24 -7.21 41.77
C VAL A 20 4.15 -6.22 40.60
N VAL A 21 5.18 -6.11 39.75
CA VAL A 21 5.10 -5.30 38.52
C VAL A 21 4.21 -5.98 37.47
N VAL A 22 4.20 -7.31 37.36
CA VAL A 22 3.29 -8.02 36.45
C VAL A 22 1.82 -7.95 36.91
N LEU A 23 1.56 -7.92 38.22
CA LEU A 23 0.20 -7.78 38.76
C LEU A 23 -0.34 -6.34 38.76
N ALA A 24 0.52 -5.32 38.77
CA ALA A 24 0.08 -3.92 38.68
C ALA A 24 -0.31 -3.48 37.25
N VAL A 25 0.12 -4.19 36.21
CA VAL A 25 -0.29 -3.91 34.81
C VAL A 25 -1.63 -4.59 34.46
N ALA A 26 -2.10 -5.56 35.27
CA ALA A 26 -3.42 -6.18 35.07
C ALA A 26 -4.60 -5.28 35.47
N GLY A 27 -4.37 -4.12 36.09
CA GLY A 27 -5.39 -3.18 36.57
C GLY A 27 -5.62 -1.94 35.69
N GLN A 28 -4.87 -1.78 34.60
CA GLN A 28 -5.17 -0.82 33.56
C GLN A 28 -5.51 -1.61 32.30
N GLN A 29 -6.76 -2.05 32.19
CA GLN A 29 -7.39 -2.25 30.89
C GLN A 29 -7.44 -0.89 30.21
N GLY A 30 -6.29 -0.42 29.70
CA GLY A 30 -6.28 0.54 28.62
C GLY A 30 -7.08 -0.11 27.50
N ALA A 31 -8.12 0.59 27.03
CA ALA A 31 -8.87 0.16 25.87
C ALA A 31 -7.88 -0.27 24.78
N ASP A 32 -8.07 -1.46 24.20
CA ASP A 32 -7.30 -1.86 23.03
C ASP A 32 -7.37 -0.70 22.03
N PRO A 33 -6.24 -0.08 21.63
CA PRO A 33 -6.27 1.06 20.72
C PRO A 33 -6.84 0.70 19.34
N ARG A 34 -7.06 -0.59 19.07
CA ARG A 34 -7.76 -1.13 17.89
C ARG A 34 -9.23 -1.46 18.15
N ALA A 35 -9.73 -1.32 19.37
CA ALA A 35 -11.15 -1.51 19.68
C ALA A 35 -11.97 -0.41 19.03
N LEU A 36 -13.05 -0.83 18.37
CA LEU A 36 -14.02 0.09 17.78
C LEU A 36 -15.04 0.52 18.84
N PRO A 37 -15.68 1.69 18.67
CA PRO A 37 -16.84 2.08 19.47
C PRO A 37 -17.89 0.96 19.48
N ALA A 38 -18.46 0.66 20.64
CA ALA A 38 -19.38 -0.47 20.81
C ALA A 38 -20.66 -0.31 19.98
N GLU A 39 -21.05 0.93 19.72
CA GLU A 39 -22.18 1.31 18.88
C GLU A 39 -21.94 1.04 17.37
N TRP A 40 -20.68 0.85 16.93
CA TRP A 40 -20.34 0.59 15.53
C TRP A 40 -20.47 -0.89 15.17
N ALA A 41 -21.68 -1.44 15.33
CA ALA A 41 -21.95 -2.85 15.12
C ALA A 41 -21.62 -3.32 13.69
N THR A 42 -21.82 -2.47 12.68
CA THR A 42 -21.47 -2.79 11.29
C THR A 42 -19.96 -2.84 11.12
N ALA A 43 -19.24 -1.84 11.63
CA ALA A 43 -17.79 -1.81 11.55
C ALA A 43 -17.13 -3.00 12.28
N ILE A 44 -17.65 -3.40 13.44
CA ILE A 44 -17.17 -4.58 14.17
C ILE A 44 -17.28 -5.84 13.31
N LYS A 45 -18.42 -6.05 12.64
CA LYS A 45 -18.63 -7.18 11.73
C LYS A 45 -17.66 -7.14 10.56
N TYR A 46 -17.54 -5.99 9.89
CA TYR A 46 -16.63 -5.82 8.76
C TYR A 46 -15.16 -6.02 9.15
N LYS A 47 -14.75 -5.49 10.30
CA LYS A 47 -13.39 -5.68 10.83
C LYS A 47 -13.09 -7.15 11.05
N ALA A 48 -14.02 -7.91 11.64
CA ALA A 48 -13.83 -9.35 11.86
C ALA A 48 -13.66 -10.12 10.54
N THR A 49 -14.48 -9.83 9.53
CA THR A 49 -14.35 -10.45 8.19
C THR A 49 -13.03 -10.07 7.52
N MET A 50 -12.68 -8.78 7.55
CA MET A 50 -11.44 -8.26 7.01
C MET A 50 -10.22 -8.91 7.70
N ASP A 51 -10.18 -8.96 9.03
CA ASP A 51 -9.07 -9.54 9.82
C ASP A 51 -8.79 -11.01 9.46
N VAL A 52 -9.85 -11.79 9.19
CA VAL A 52 -9.71 -13.19 8.76
C VAL A 52 -9.06 -13.26 7.38
N LYS A 53 -9.56 -12.48 6.42
CA LYS A 53 -9.06 -12.49 5.04
C LYS A 53 -7.64 -11.92 4.93
N THR A 54 -7.33 -10.84 5.64
CA THR A 54 -5.98 -10.25 5.62
C THR A 54 -4.95 -11.19 6.23
N ARG A 55 -5.30 -11.88 7.33
CA ARG A 55 -4.44 -12.95 7.88
C ARG A 55 -4.21 -14.06 6.85
N GLN A 56 -5.26 -14.57 6.23
CA GLN A 56 -5.14 -15.61 5.20
C GLN A 56 -4.28 -15.15 4.01
N ALA A 57 -4.45 -13.91 3.55
CA ALA A 57 -3.65 -13.33 2.49
C ALA A 57 -2.16 -13.26 2.87
N PHE A 58 -1.85 -12.76 4.06
CA PHE A 58 -0.48 -12.62 4.56
C PHE A 58 0.20 -13.96 4.80
N ASP A 59 -0.49 -14.92 5.43
CA ASP A 59 0.02 -16.28 5.60
C ASP A 59 0.30 -16.92 4.23
N GLY A 60 -0.59 -16.71 3.26
CA GLY A 60 -0.43 -17.18 1.88
C GLY A 60 0.78 -16.56 1.18
N VAL A 61 1.10 -15.30 1.42
CA VAL A 61 2.29 -14.62 0.87
C VAL A 61 3.56 -15.23 1.43
N VAL A 62 3.65 -15.40 2.75
CA VAL A 62 4.84 -15.99 3.40
C VAL A 62 5.02 -17.45 3.00
N ALA A 63 3.92 -18.22 2.90
CA ALA A 63 3.96 -19.62 2.49
C ALA A 63 4.38 -19.81 1.03
N ALA A 64 4.01 -18.89 0.14
CA ALA A 64 4.36 -18.96 -1.28
C ALA A 64 5.79 -18.46 -1.58
N ALA A 65 6.43 -17.77 -0.66
CA ALA A 65 7.78 -17.25 -0.85
C ALA A 65 8.83 -18.39 -0.89
N PRO A 66 9.75 -18.39 -1.88
CA PRO A 66 10.94 -19.22 -1.85
C PRO A 66 11.73 -19.03 -0.55
N ALA A 67 12.48 -20.04 -0.12
CA ALA A 67 13.17 -20.02 1.17
C ALA A 67 14.11 -18.81 1.31
N GLU A 68 14.79 -18.45 0.23
CA GLU A 68 15.73 -17.34 0.14
C GLU A 68 15.05 -15.96 0.21
N LYS A 69 13.74 -15.92 -0.06
CA LYS A 69 12.91 -14.70 -0.11
C LYS A 69 11.89 -14.60 1.02
N ARG A 70 11.85 -15.59 1.92
CA ARG A 70 10.88 -15.63 3.02
C ARG A 70 11.01 -14.44 3.96
N SER A 71 12.23 -14.03 4.31
CA SER A 71 12.44 -12.86 5.19
C SER A 71 11.91 -11.57 4.56
N GLU A 72 12.15 -11.36 3.27
CA GLU A 72 11.62 -10.21 2.51
C GLU A 72 10.08 -10.25 2.45
N ALA A 73 9.49 -11.43 2.28
CA ALA A 73 8.03 -11.60 2.29
C ALA A 73 7.42 -11.29 3.66
N VAL A 74 8.06 -11.72 4.76
CA VAL A 74 7.64 -11.40 6.13
C VAL A 74 7.74 -9.90 6.40
N GLU A 75 8.84 -9.25 6.01
CA GLU A 75 9.01 -7.80 6.15
C GLU A 75 7.93 -7.04 5.39
N ALA A 76 7.64 -7.44 4.14
CA ALA A 76 6.59 -6.83 3.34
C ALA A 76 5.20 -6.99 3.98
N VAL A 77 4.89 -8.17 4.55
CA VAL A 77 3.64 -8.41 5.28
C VAL A 77 3.53 -7.49 6.51
N LEU A 78 4.60 -7.37 7.31
CA LEU A 78 4.60 -6.50 8.48
C LEU A 78 4.40 -5.04 8.10
N GLN A 79 5.04 -4.57 7.02
CA GLN A 79 4.84 -3.22 6.53
C GLN A 79 3.38 -2.98 6.10
N GLN A 80 2.75 -3.94 5.41
CA GLN A 80 1.34 -3.80 5.02
C GLN A 80 0.39 -3.86 6.21
N GLN A 81 0.68 -4.67 7.23
CA GLN A 81 -0.08 -4.67 8.48
C GLN A 81 -0.01 -3.30 9.17
N LEU A 82 1.17 -2.67 9.24
CA LEU A 82 1.32 -1.33 9.81
C LEU A 82 0.53 -0.28 9.03
N ASN A 83 0.61 -0.31 7.70
CA ASN A 83 -0.14 0.61 6.83
C ASN A 83 -1.66 0.46 7.00
N MET A 84 -2.14 -0.78 7.14
CA MET A 84 -3.54 -1.08 7.43
C MET A 84 -3.96 -0.56 8.79
N ASP A 85 -3.20 -0.85 9.84
CA ASP A 85 -3.49 -0.38 11.21
C ASP A 85 -3.55 1.15 11.26
N VAL A 86 -2.63 1.85 10.60
CA VAL A 86 -2.61 3.33 10.52
C VAL A 86 -3.85 3.85 9.79
N SER A 87 -4.23 3.24 8.66
CA SER A 87 -5.37 3.68 7.86
C SER A 87 -6.70 3.47 8.58
N LEU A 88 -6.87 2.30 9.21
CA LEU A 88 -8.03 2.00 10.05
C LEU A 88 -8.07 2.91 11.27
N GLY A 89 -6.93 3.17 11.93
CA GLY A 89 -6.86 4.10 13.06
C GLY A 89 -7.28 5.52 12.69
N LYS A 90 -6.86 6.04 11.53
CA LYS A 90 -7.32 7.33 11.00
C LYS A 90 -8.83 7.33 10.71
N ALA A 91 -9.35 6.24 10.15
CA ALA A 91 -10.78 6.10 9.88
C ALA A 91 -11.58 6.10 11.20
N THR A 92 -11.13 5.36 12.22
CA THR A 92 -11.73 5.39 13.56
C THR A 92 -11.69 6.79 14.17
N ALA A 93 -10.54 7.48 14.11
CA ALA A 93 -10.37 8.83 14.65
C ALA A 93 -11.25 9.89 13.95
N SER A 94 -11.76 9.62 12.75
CA SER A 94 -12.69 10.52 12.06
C SER A 94 -14.09 10.55 12.70
N GLY A 95 -14.42 9.57 13.55
CA GLY A 95 -15.74 9.45 14.17
C GLY A 95 -16.86 9.02 13.20
N ASP A 96 -16.53 8.65 11.96
CA ASP A 96 -17.47 8.17 10.95
C ASP A 96 -17.35 6.65 10.74
N GLU A 97 -18.36 5.90 11.20
CA GLU A 97 -18.43 4.45 11.03
C GLU A 97 -18.37 4.04 9.55
N ASN A 98 -19.02 4.80 8.66
CA ASN A 98 -19.05 4.47 7.23
C ASN A 98 -17.68 4.63 6.59
N ASN A 99 -16.89 5.61 7.05
CA ASN A 99 -15.51 5.76 6.63
C ASN A 99 -14.67 4.54 7.05
N PHE A 100 -14.82 4.07 8.30
CA PHE A 100 -14.16 2.83 8.73
C PHE A 100 -14.58 1.63 7.88
N VAL A 101 -15.89 1.43 7.69
CA VAL A 101 -16.43 0.32 6.87
C VAL A 101 -15.89 0.37 5.44
N SER A 102 -15.80 1.57 4.85
CA SER A 102 -15.22 1.77 3.53
C SER A 102 -13.75 1.35 3.46
N VAL A 103 -12.93 1.77 4.43
CA VAL A 103 -11.50 1.41 4.47
C VAL A 103 -11.31 -0.09 4.74
N ALA A 104 -12.05 -0.66 5.69
CA ALA A 104 -12.01 -2.09 5.98
C ALA A 104 -12.43 -2.92 4.75
N GLY A 105 -13.48 -2.51 4.04
CA GLY A 105 -13.92 -3.16 2.81
C GLY A 105 -12.90 -3.06 1.66
N ALA A 106 -12.09 -2.00 1.61
CA ALA A 106 -11.01 -1.88 0.64
C ALA A 106 -9.86 -2.88 0.95
N TYR A 107 -9.47 -3.02 2.21
CA TYR A 107 -8.49 -4.03 2.63
C TYR A 107 -9.00 -5.46 2.45
N GLU A 108 -10.30 -5.70 2.68
CA GLU A 108 -10.93 -6.99 2.38
C GLU A 108 -10.77 -7.35 0.89
N LYS A 109 -11.10 -6.42 -0.03
CA LYS A 109 -10.94 -6.64 -1.47
C LYS A 109 -9.47 -6.86 -1.86
N ALA A 110 -8.55 -6.12 -1.25
CA ALA A 110 -7.12 -6.30 -1.47
C ALA A 110 -6.66 -7.70 -1.02
N ALA A 111 -7.15 -8.17 0.14
CA ALA A 111 -6.87 -9.52 0.62
C ALA A 111 -7.45 -10.59 -0.32
N ASP A 112 -8.68 -10.43 -0.82
CA ASP A 112 -9.27 -11.34 -1.80
C ASP A 112 -8.43 -11.46 -3.07
N ALA A 113 -7.88 -10.35 -3.57
CA ALA A 113 -6.97 -10.37 -4.72
C ALA A 113 -5.70 -11.17 -4.45
N VAL A 114 -5.11 -11.04 -3.25
CA VAL A 114 -3.92 -11.80 -2.85
C VAL A 114 -4.24 -13.28 -2.68
N ILE A 115 -5.38 -13.62 -2.09
CA ILE A 115 -5.85 -15.00 -1.92
C ILE A 115 -6.01 -15.68 -3.29
N ALA A 116 -6.64 -14.98 -4.24
CA ALA A 116 -6.87 -15.48 -5.60
C ALA A 116 -5.59 -15.57 -6.47
N ALA A 117 -4.54 -14.82 -6.13
CA ALA A 117 -3.30 -14.83 -6.90
C ALA A 117 -2.58 -16.19 -6.83
N SER A 118 -1.93 -16.56 -7.94
CA SER A 118 -1.04 -17.73 -8.00
C SER A 118 0.13 -17.56 -7.03
N PRO A 119 0.74 -18.65 -6.51
CA PRO A 119 1.82 -18.56 -5.52
C PRO A 119 2.94 -17.58 -5.90
N ALA A 120 3.43 -17.66 -7.14
CA ALA A 120 4.49 -16.79 -7.66
C ALA A 120 4.11 -15.30 -7.67
N ASN A 121 2.81 -14.97 -7.72
CA ASN A 121 2.33 -13.60 -7.84
C ASN A 121 1.83 -13.02 -6.51
N LYS A 122 1.67 -13.81 -5.44
CA LYS A 122 1.06 -13.34 -4.18
C LYS A 122 1.75 -12.11 -3.59
N LEU A 123 3.09 -12.10 -3.56
CA LEU A 123 3.86 -10.97 -3.02
C LEU A 123 3.65 -9.69 -3.86
N GLY A 124 3.73 -9.80 -5.18
CA GLY A 124 3.49 -8.68 -6.09
C GLY A 124 2.06 -8.15 -6.03
N THR A 125 1.07 -9.06 -5.98
CA THR A 125 -0.34 -8.70 -5.83
C THR A 125 -0.59 -8.02 -4.49
N MET A 126 0.03 -8.48 -3.39
CA MET A 126 -0.10 -7.83 -2.09
C MET A 126 0.44 -6.41 -2.13
N ALA A 127 1.66 -6.23 -2.66
CA ALA A 127 2.26 -4.91 -2.80
C ALA A 127 1.36 -3.96 -3.62
N PHE A 128 0.83 -4.42 -4.76
CA PHE A 128 -0.04 -3.57 -5.59
C PHE A 128 -1.38 -3.26 -4.90
N ALA A 129 -2.09 -4.28 -4.43
CA ALA A 129 -3.46 -4.14 -3.95
C ALA A 129 -3.52 -3.39 -2.61
N PHE A 130 -2.64 -3.69 -1.66
CA PHE A 130 -2.64 -3.01 -0.36
C PHE A 130 -2.13 -1.58 -0.45
N ASN A 131 -1.11 -1.30 -1.28
CA ASN A 131 -0.68 0.08 -1.51
C ASN A 131 -1.79 0.92 -2.16
N GLY A 132 -2.60 0.32 -3.03
CA GLY A 132 -3.75 0.97 -3.66
C GLY A 132 -4.84 1.40 -2.68
N VAL A 133 -4.93 0.80 -1.48
CA VAL A 133 -5.89 1.23 -0.45
C VAL A 133 -5.46 2.56 0.20
N VAL A 134 -4.15 2.81 0.27
CA VAL A 134 -3.57 4.00 0.92
C VAL A 134 -3.48 5.19 -0.05
N ALA A 135 -3.36 4.91 -1.35
CA ALA A 135 -3.28 5.94 -2.38
C ALA A 135 -4.61 6.69 -2.56
N PRO A 136 -4.59 7.95 -3.02
CA PRO A 136 -5.81 8.67 -3.36
C PRO A 136 -6.63 7.93 -4.41
N ASP A 137 -7.95 7.91 -4.23
CA ASP A 137 -8.88 7.27 -5.16
C ASP A 137 -9.10 8.16 -6.41
N PRO A 138 -8.73 7.70 -7.62
CA PRO A 138 -8.99 8.44 -8.85
C PRO A 138 -10.47 8.78 -9.08
N GLY A 139 -11.40 7.92 -8.61
CA GLY A 139 -12.84 8.16 -8.70
C GLY A 139 -13.31 9.38 -7.89
N ARG A 140 -12.49 9.84 -6.93
CA ARG A 140 -12.74 11.04 -6.12
C ARG A 140 -12.05 12.29 -6.66
N CYS A 141 -11.35 12.21 -7.79
CA CYS A 141 -10.81 13.35 -8.51
C CYS A 141 -11.94 14.13 -9.21
N THR A 142 -12.77 14.80 -8.43
CA THR A 142 -13.75 15.77 -8.95
C THR A 142 -13.08 17.14 -9.07
N ALA A 143 -13.46 17.90 -10.10
CA ALA A 143 -12.83 19.17 -10.44
C ALA A 143 -12.98 20.29 -9.38
N ALA A 144 -13.76 20.09 -8.32
CA ALA A 144 -14.13 21.16 -7.39
C ALA A 144 -13.21 21.30 -6.15
N ALA A 145 -12.59 20.23 -5.65
CA ALA A 145 -11.59 20.28 -4.57
C ALA A 145 -11.07 18.86 -4.27
N ALA A 146 -10.20 18.32 -5.12
CA ALA A 146 -9.52 17.07 -4.77
C ALA A 146 -8.65 17.29 -3.52
N ALA A 147 -8.80 16.41 -2.52
CA ALA A 147 -7.95 16.42 -1.32
C ALA A 147 -6.45 16.29 -1.67
N ASP A 148 -6.15 15.67 -2.82
CA ASP A 148 -4.82 15.60 -3.41
C ASP A 148 -4.85 16.11 -4.86
N LYS A 149 -4.77 17.44 -5.00
CA LYS A 149 -4.77 18.11 -6.31
C LYS A 149 -3.60 17.64 -7.21
N PRO A 150 -2.34 17.54 -6.73
CA PRO A 150 -1.24 17.05 -7.56
C PRO A 150 -1.49 15.64 -8.11
N PHE A 151 -2.02 14.72 -7.31
CA PHE A 151 -2.40 13.39 -7.78
C PHE A 151 -3.44 13.47 -8.91
N CYS A 152 -4.52 14.21 -8.71
CA CYS A 152 -5.61 14.27 -9.68
C CYS A 152 -5.20 14.93 -10.99
N GLU A 153 -4.33 15.95 -10.95
CA GLU A 153 -3.77 16.57 -12.15
C GLU A 153 -2.88 15.59 -12.91
N THR A 154 -2.00 14.86 -12.22
CA THR A 154 -1.15 13.83 -12.84
C THR A 154 -2.00 12.71 -13.44
N TYR A 155 -2.99 12.20 -12.70
CA TYR A 155 -3.90 11.15 -13.19
C TYR A 155 -4.67 11.59 -14.45
N ALA A 156 -5.22 12.80 -14.46
CA ALA A 156 -5.91 13.32 -15.64
C ALA A 156 -4.98 13.45 -16.86
N LYS A 157 -3.73 13.88 -16.65
CA LYS A 157 -2.72 13.96 -17.70
C LYS A 157 -2.35 12.59 -18.26
N THR A 158 -2.09 11.60 -17.40
CA THR A 158 -1.72 10.25 -17.84
C THR A 158 -2.88 9.58 -18.60
N GLU A 159 -4.11 9.68 -18.11
CA GLU A 159 -5.30 9.16 -18.81
C GLU A 159 -5.48 9.81 -20.19
N LYS A 160 -5.27 11.12 -20.31
CA LYS A 160 -5.32 11.81 -21.60
C LYS A 160 -4.22 11.34 -22.55
N ALA A 161 -3.00 11.13 -22.05
CA ALA A 161 -1.89 10.60 -22.85
C ALA A 161 -2.19 9.18 -23.36
N PHE A 162 -2.70 8.31 -22.48
CA PHE A 162 -3.12 6.95 -22.82
C PHE A 162 -4.23 6.91 -23.87
N ALA A 163 -5.30 7.70 -23.68
CA ALA A 163 -6.36 7.82 -24.67
C ALA A 163 -5.82 8.36 -26.01
N GLY A 164 -4.88 9.31 -25.95
CA GLY A 164 -4.20 9.87 -27.11
C GLY A 164 -3.40 8.84 -27.90
N VAL A 165 -2.76 7.86 -27.23
CA VAL A 165 -2.05 6.74 -27.87
C VAL A 165 -3.03 5.79 -28.54
N ILE A 166 -4.09 5.37 -27.84
CA ILE A 166 -5.10 4.47 -28.42
C ILE A 166 -5.73 5.10 -29.67
N ALA A 167 -6.00 6.41 -29.64
CA ALA A 167 -6.60 7.13 -30.76
C ALA A 167 -5.76 7.14 -32.05
N THR A 168 -4.45 6.87 -31.98
CA THR A 168 -3.59 6.84 -33.19
C THR A 168 -3.73 5.56 -33.99
N GLY A 169 -4.38 4.53 -33.43
CA GLY A 169 -4.70 3.32 -34.17
C GLY A 169 -5.63 3.59 -35.34
N ASP A 170 -5.20 3.18 -36.53
CA ASP A 170 -5.87 3.30 -37.82
C ASP A 170 -7.03 2.31 -38.01
N SER A 171 -7.09 1.25 -37.20
CA SER A 171 -8.10 0.21 -37.27
C SER A 171 -8.52 -0.25 -35.87
N PRO A 172 -9.68 -0.91 -35.71
CA PRO A 172 -10.05 -1.51 -34.43
C PRO A 172 -8.99 -2.48 -33.90
N ARG A 173 -8.32 -3.23 -34.78
CA ARG A 173 -7.29 -4.20 -34.39
C ARG A 173 -6.03 -3.52 -33.84
N THR A 174 -5.57 -2.45 -34.48
CA THR A 174 -4.40 -1.69 -34.00
C THR A 174 -4.70 -0.94 -32.72
N ARG A 175 -5.91 -0.37 -32.58
CA ARG A 175 -6.37 0.24 -31.32
C ARG A 175 -6.39 -0.77 -30.16
N LEU A 176 -6.89 -1.99 -30.39
CA LEU A 176 -6.86 -3.05 -29.38
C LEU A 176 -5.41 -3.41 -28.97
N GLY A 177 -4.51 -3.55 -29.94
CA GLY A 177 -3.09 -3.78 -29.65
C GLY A 177 -2.46 -2.65 -28.83
N PHE A 178 -2.82 -1.39 -29.11
CA PHE A 178 -2.36 -0.25 -28.32
C PHE A 178 -2.98 -0.22 -26.93
N THR A 179 -4.25 -0.61 -26.77
CA THR A 179 -4.91 -0.75 -25.47
C THR A 179 -4.15 -1.72 -24.56
N ASP A 180 -3.67 -2.86 -25.08
CA ASP A 180 -2.91 -3.82 -24.28
C ASP A 180 -1.58 -3.24 -23.76
N VAL A 181 -0.88 -2.47 -24.60
CA VAL A 181 0.37 -1.80 -24.22
C VAL A 181 0.09 -0.69 -23.19
N VAL A 182 -0.93 0.12 -23.45
CA VAL A 182 -1.39 1.18 -22.55
C VAL A 182 -1.79 0.61 -21.19
N LEU A 183 -2.49 -0.51 -21.14
CA LEU A 183 -2.91 -1.14 -19.89
C LEU A 183 -1.69 -1.56 -19.05
N LYS A 184 -0.65 -2.12 -19.66
CA LYS A 184 0.60 -2.45 -18.95
C LYS A 184 1.26 -1.22 -18.35
N GLN A 185 1.32 -0.12 -19.11
CA GLN A 185 1.91 1.13 -18.61
C GLN A 185 1.07 1.80 -17.54
N ARG A 186 -0.26 1.72 -17.67
CA ARG A 186 -1.19 2.18 -16.63
C ARG A 186 -0.95 1.44 -15.31
N LEU A 187 -0.92 0.10 -15.35
CA LEU A 187 -0.65 -0.70 -14.16
C LEU A 187 0.71 -0.40 -13.54
N ALA A 188 1.76 -0.21 -14.34
CA ALA A 188 3.08 0.17 -13.84
C ALA A 188 3.08 1.57 -13.20
N THR A 189 2.35 2.52 -13.79
CA THR A 189 2.17 3.88 -13.26
C THR A 189 1.45 3.86 -11.92
N ASP A 190 0.32 3.16 -11.86
CA ASP A 190 -0.47 3.00 -10.63
C ASP A 190 0.36 2.32 -9.54
N ALA A 191 1.13 1.28 -9.87
CA ALA A 191 2.00 0.59 -8.93
C ALA A 191 3.05 1.54 -8.32
N ALA A 192 3.72 2.35 -9.14
CA ALA A 192 4.74 3.30 -8.69
C ALA A 192 4.14 4.41 -7.82
N ILE A 193 3.01 4.98 -8.23
CA ILE A 193 2.30 6.02 -7.47
C ILE A 193 1.81 5.45 -6.14
N ASN A 194 1.11 4.31 -6.16
CA ASN A 194 0.58 3.68 -4.96
C ASN A 194 1.68 3.36 -3.96
N LYS A 195 2.83 2.86 -4.43
CA LYS A 195 4.00 2.62 -3.58
C LYS A 195 4.50 3.90 -2.93
N ALA A 196 4.61 5.00 -3.69
CA ALA A 196 5.05 6.29 -3.14
C ALA A 196 4.13 6.78 -2.01
N TYR A 197 2.81 6.64 -2.19
CA TYR A 197 1.82 6.97 -1.15
C TYR A 197 1.90 6.06 0.06
N ALA A 198 2.09 4.75 -0.16
CA ALA A 198 2.23 3.78 0.92
C ALA A 198 3.51 4.00 1.76
N GLU A 199 4.57 4.54 1.16
CA GLU A 199 5.79 4.94 1.88
C GLU A 199 5.61 6.27 2.65
N GLY A 200 4.62 7.09 2.30
CA GLY A 200 4.26 8.32 3.02
C GLY A 200 5.25 9.48 2.89
N ASP A 201 6.30 9.32 2.08
CA ASP A 201 7.32 10.34 1.84
C ASP A 201 6.81 11.38 0.81
N LYS A 202 6.49 12.58 1.30
CA LYS A 202 5.93 13.67 0.49
C LYS A 202 6.83 14.08 -0.67
N ASP A 203 8.16 14.05 -0.48
CA ASP A 203 9.10 14.42 -1.53
C ASP A 203 9.16 13.36 -2.62
N LYS A 204 9.11 12.07 -2.23
CA LYS A 204 9.01 10.97 -3.21
C LYS A 204 7.70 11.01 -3.98
N ILE A 205 6.58 11.25 -3.30
CA ILE A 205 5.26 11.39 -3.95
C ILE A 205 5.33 12.52 -5.00
N ALA A 206 5.78 13.72 -4.60
CA ALA A 206 5.88 14.85 -5.50
C ALA A 206 6.79 14.57 -6.71
N LYS A 207 7.95 13.93 -6.50
CA LYS A 207 8.88 13.55 -7.57
C LYS A 207 8.27 12.56 -8.55
N ILE A 208 7.62 11.49 -8.05
CA ILE A 208 6.98 10.48 -8.90
C ILE A 208 5.83 11.09 -9.71
N LEU A 209 4.97 11.90 -9.08
CA LEU A 209 3.87 12.57 -9.76
C LEU A 209 4.38 13.52 -10.85
N ALA A 210 5.43 14.28 -10.57
CA ALA A 210 6.05 15.18 -11.55
C ALA A 210 6.66 14.42 -12.73
N ALA A 211 7.36 13.30 -12.47
CA ALA A 211 7.98 12.49 -13.52
C ALA A 211 6.93 11.89 -14.47
N TYR A 212 5.83 11.34 -13.94
CA TYR A 212 4.74 10.82 -14.78
C TYR A 212 3.98 11.92 -15.51
N ALA A 213 3.80 13.10 -14.89
CA ALA A 213 3.22 14.25 -15.58
C ALA A 213 4.09 14.70 -16.77
N GLN A 214 5.42 14.73 -16.61
CA GLN A 214 6.36 15.04 -17.69
C GLN A 214 6.34 13.99 -18.80
N ALA A 215 6.28 12.70 -18.46
CA ALA A 215 6.14 11.63 -19.44
C ALA A 215 4.82 11.77 -20.23
N ALA A 216 3.71 12.07 -19.55
CA ALA A 216 2.43 12.33 -20.20
C ALA A 216 2.48 13.56 -21.13
N ASP A 217 3.12 14.65 -20.71
CA ASP A 217 3.30 15.85 -21.53
C ASP A 217 4.14 15.54 -22.79
N ALA A 218 5.18 14.70 -22.68
CA ALA A 218 5.98 14.26 -23.83
C ALA A 218 5.16 13.44 -24.84
N VAL A 219 4.32 12.51 -24.36
CA VAL A 219 3.39 11.75 -25.22
C VAL A 219 2.38 12.67 -25.88
N ALA A 220 1.85 13.65 -25.16
CA ALA A 220 0.90 14.63 -25.69
C ALA A 220 1.53 15.46 -26.82
N ALA A 221 2.79 15.88 -26.65
CA ALA A 221 3.56 16.66 -27.63
C ALA A 221 4.01 15.85 -28.86
N ALA A 222 4.16 14.53 -28.74
CA ALA A 222 4.61 13.68 -29.83
C ALA A 222 3.60 13.65 -31.00
N ALA A 223 4.13 13.58 -32.23
CA ALA A 223 3.32 13.37 -33.44
C ALA A 223 2.54 12.05 -33.35
N PRO A 224 1.34 11.93 -33.95
CA PRO A 224 0.50 10.73 -33.84
C PRO A 224 1.22 9.38 -34.05
N PRO A 225 2.03 9.17 -35.11
CA PRO A 225 2.71 7.88 -35.29
C PRO A 225 3.76 7.58 -34.20
N GLU A 226 4.26 8.60 -33.51
CA GLU A 226 5.33 8.48 -32.51
C GLU A 226 4.80 8.30 -31.08
N LYS A 227 3.51 8.56 -30.82
CA LYS A 227 2.96 8.59 -29.45
C LYS A 227 3.18 7.28 -28.70
N LEU A 228 2.97 6.13 -29.35
CA LEU A 228 3.18 4.82 -28.72
C LEU A 228 4.65 4.65 -28.29
N ARG A 229 5.58 4.89 -29.21
CA ARG A 229 7.02 4.76 -28.95
C ARG A 229 7.48 5.71 -27.84
N VAL A 230 7.03 6.95 -27.87
CA VAL A 230 7.35 7.94 -26.83
C VAL A 230 6.78 7.53 -25.47
N MET A 231 5.56 7.01 -25.42
CA MET A 231 4.97 6.49 -24.18
C MET A 231 5.80 5.34 -23.62
N GLU A 232 6.09 4.32 -24.43
CA GLU A 232 6.88 3.17 -24.01
C GLU A 232 8.25 3.59 -23.47
N GLN A 233 8.93 4.53 -24.11
CA GLN A 233 10.22 5.03 -23.66
C GLN A 233 10.11 5.81 -22.34
N THR A 234 9.23 6.81 -22.29
CA THR A 234 9.18 7.75 -21.17
C THR A 234 8.57 7.11 -19.93
N PHE A 235 7.45 6.38 -20.04
CA PHE A 235 6.81 5.75 -18.89
C PHE A 235 7.67 4.61 -18.32
N SER A 236 8.31 3.80 -19.17
CA SER A 236 9.21 2.75 -18.69
C SER A 236 10.46 3.32 -18.01
N ALA A 237 10.98 4.45 -18.49
CA ALA A 237 12.11 5.13 -17.85
C ALA A 237 11.73 5.63 -16.44
N VAL A 238 10.55 6.25 -16.30
CA VAL A 238 10.04 6.67 -14.98
C VAL A 238 9.84 5.47 -14.07
N ALA A 239 9.20 4.41 -14.56
CA ALA A 239 8.99 3.19 -13.79
C ALA A 239 10.33 2.57 -13.33
N ALA A 240 11.33 2.48 -14.19
CA ALA A 240 12.65 1.96 -13.85
C ALA A 240 13.34 2.80 -12.76
N ALA A 241 13.27 4.13 -12.86
CA ALA A 241 13.83 5.04 -11.87
C ALA A 241 13.14 4.90 -10.49
N ALA A 242 11.82 4.68 -10.47
CA ALA A 242 11.06 4.48 -9.23
C ALA A 242 11.41 3.16 -8.48
N HIS A 243 12.07 2.20 -9.16
CA HIS A 243 12.47 0.91 -8.58
C HIS A 243 13.94 0.88 -8.15
N GLN A 244 14.72 1.93 -8.41
CA GLN A 244 16.09 1.99 -7.92
C GLN A 244 16.07 2.30 -6.41
N PRO A 245 16.76 1.50 -5.56
CA PRO A 245 16.96 1.90 -4.18
C PRO A 245 17.67 3.25 -4.20
N ALA A 246 17.22 4.18 -3.34
CA ALA A 246 17.89 5.45 -3.16
C ALA A 246 19.37 5.17 -2.93
N ALA A 247 20.19 5.40 -3.95
CA ALA A 247 21.62 5.20 -3.84
C ALA A 247 22.04 6.03 -2.63
N ALA A 248 22.61 5.35 -1.62
CA ALA A 248 23.17 6.00 -0.44
C ALA A 248 23.97 7.18 -0.95
N ALA A 249 23.49 8.39 -0.62
CA ALA A 249 24.13 9.63 -1.00
C ALA A 249 25.58 9.52 -0.53
N LYS A 250 26.49 9.29 -1.47
CA LYS A 250 27.92 9.42 -1.23
C LYS A 250 28.16 10.91 -1.02
N ALA A 251 28.27 11.29 0.25
CA ALA A 251 29.01 12.45 0.72
C ALA A 251 30.03 11.93 1.72
#